data_AF-A0A925N9K1-F1
#
_entry.id   AF-A0A925N9K1-F1
#
_cell.length_a   1.000
_cell.length_b   1.000
_cell.length_c   1.000
_cell.angle_alpha   90.00
_cell.angle_beta   90.00
_cell.angle_gamma   90.00
#
_symmetry.space_group_name_H-M   'P 1'
#
loop_
_entity.id
_entity.type
_entity.pdbx_description
1 polymer ?
#
loop_
_entity_poly.entity_id
_entity_poly.type
_entity_poly.pdbx_seq_one_letter_code
_entity_poly.pdbx_strand_id
1 'polypeptide(L)'
;YAPEPAAAPTPAPVAVVAPAPAPVVVAAPARQEAFVLPTAQLESVAESAGLQWVNSDADKIRAVQEAMAREPKPVHVPREPNPVVAVDEGPLVLVETRKDLSQIRLPFETAQGSQPQA
;
A
#
# COMPACT_ATOMS: atom_id res chain seq x y z
N TYR A 1 66.20 34.48 21.34
CA TYR A 1 65.61 33.30 20.66
C TYR A 1 64.33 32.97 21.40
N ALA A 2 63.18 33.32 20.82
CA ALA A 2 61.84 33.09 21.40
C ALA A 2 61.19 31.92 20.65
N PRO A 3 60.57 30.94 21.32
CA PRO A 3 59.93 29.82 20.64
C PRO A 3 58.52 30.18 20.12
N GLU A 4 58.23 29.57 18.98
CA GLU A 4 57.07 29.67 18.09
C GLU A 4 55.77 29.13 18.74
N PRO A 5 54.59 29.75 18.53
CA PRO A 5 53.33 29.22 19.02
C PRO A 5 52.72 28.17 18.06
N ALA A 6 52.33 27.04 18.65
CA ALA A 6 51.72 25.89 18.00
C ALA A 6 50.35 26.21 17.37
N ALA A 7 50.10 25.64 16.18
CA ALA A 7 48.84 25.72 15.45
C ALA A 7 47.74 24.87 16.11
N ALA A 8 46.56 25.47 16.30
CA ALA A 8 45.35 24.81 16.79
C ALA A 8 44.59 24.10 15.64
N PRO A 9 43.85 23.00 15.92
CA PRO A 9 43.18 22.22 14.89
C PRO A 9 41.88 22.87 14.41
N THR A 10 41.65 22.82 13.09
CA THR A 10 40.43 23.25 12.40
C THR A 10 39.28 22.27 12.66
N PRO A 11 38.04 22.73 12.95
CA PRO A 11 36.89 21.84 13.10
C PRO A 11 36.42 21.30 11.74
N ALA A 12 36.08 20.01 11.71
CA ALA A 12 35.52 19.32 10.54
C ALA A 12 34.10 19.82 10.21
N PRO A 13 33.70 19.88 8.92
CA PRO A 13 32.37 20.35 8.54
C PRO A 13 31.30 19.33 8.93
N VAL A 14 30.26 19.80 9.61
CA VAL A 14 29.04 19.05 9.93
C VAL A 14 28.24 18.80 8.65
N ALA A 15 27.89 17.55 8.39
CA ALA A 15 27.06 17.16 7.27
C ALA A 15 25.62 17.68 7.48
N VAL A 16 25.14 18.50 6.54
CA VAL A 16 23.77 18.99 6.51
C VAL A 16 22.87 17.88 5.99
N VAL A 17 21.97 17.36 6.84
CA VAL A 17 20.93 16.41 6.44
C VAL A 17 19.87 17.16 5.64
N ALA A 18 19.68 16.77 4.38
CA ALA A 18 18.62 17.31 3.54
C ALA A 18 17.24 16.86 4.06
N PRO A 19 16.23 17.76 4.12
CA PRO A 19 14.89 17.40 4.54
C PRO A 19 14.22 16.47 3.52
N ALA A 20 13.57 15.41 4.03
CA ALA A 20 12.81 14.47 3.21
C ALA A 20 11.62 15.17 2.52
N PRO A 21 11.28 14.80 1.27
CA PRO A 21 10.16 15.41 0.56
C PRO A 21 8.83 15.13 1.27
N ALA A 22 8.03 16.18 1.45
CA ALA A 22 6.70 16.08 2.06
C ALA A 22 5.74 15.29 1.15
N PRO A 23 4.80 14.52 1.72
CA PRO A 23 3.85 13.74 0.95
C PRO A 23 2.91 14.67 0.17
N VAL A 24 2.76 14.39 -1.13
CA VAL A 24 1.85 15.13 -2.02
C VAL A 24 0.42 14.67 -1.74
N VAL A 25 -0.41 15.55 -1.17
CA VAL A 25 -1.82 15.26 -0.92
C VAL A 25 -2.58 15.42 -2.23
N VAL A 26 -3.02 14.29 -2.80
CA VAL A 26 -3.89 14.30 -3.98
C VAL A 26 -5.29 14.71 -3.53
N ALA A 27 -5.83 15.78 -4.11
CA ALA A 27 -7.19 16.22 -3.80
C ALA A 27 -8.19 15.10 -4.11
N ALA A 28 -9.00 14.73 -3.11
CA ALA A 28 -10.03 13.74 -3.28
C ALA A 28 -11.09 14.24 -4.27
N PRO A 29 -11.65 13.38 -5.15
CA PRO A 29 -12.73 13.78 -6.04
C PRO A 29 -13.94 14.27 -5.23
N ALA A 30 -14.61 15.30 -5.74
CA ALA A 30 -15.82 15.83 -5.14
C ALA A 30 -16.87 14.72 -4.95
N ARG A 31 -17.48 14.64 -3.76
CA ARG A 31 -18.50 13.63 -3.46
C ARG A 31 -19.79 13.96 -4.22
N GLN A 32 -20.22 13.06 -5.09
CA GLN A 32 -21.51 13.16 -5.76
C GLN A 32 -22.62 12.73 -4.79
N GLU A 33 -23.75 13.43 -4.83
CA GLU A 33 -24.96 13.03 -4.12
C GLU A 33 -25.59 11.79 -4.76
N ALA A 34 -26.26 10.96 -3.95
CA ALA A 34 -26.96 9.80 -4.46
C ALA A 34 -28.20 10.23 -5.26
N PHE A 35 -28.28 9.83 -6.53
CA PHE A 35 -29.44 10.08 -7.37
C PHE A 35 -30.59 9.14 -7.00
N VAL A 36 -31.80 9.69 -6.84
CA VAL A 36 -33.03 8.93 -6.61
C VAL A 36 -33.95 9.10 -7.81
N LEU A 37 -34.35 7.98 -8.43
CA LEU A 37 -35.25 7.98 -9.58
C LEU A 37 -36.68 8.32 -9.14
N PRO A 38 -37.34 9.36 -9.70
CA PRO A 38 -38.70 9.75 -9.30
C PRO A 38 -39.76 8.90 -10.00
N THR A 39 -39.89 7.63 -9.59
CA THR A 39 -40.78 6.65 -10.23
C THR A 39 -42.24 7.12 -10.34
N ALA A 40 -42.78 7.79 -9.32
CA ALA A 40 -44.16 8.32 -9.35
C ALA A 40 -44.39 9.36 -10.45
N GLN A 41 -43.41 10.24 -10.72
CA GLN A 41 -43.52 11.21 -11.80
C GLN A 41 -43.48 10.53 -13.16
N LEU A 42 -42.62 9.52 -13.29
CA LEU A 42 -42.45 8.82 -14.55
C LEU A 42 -43.67 7.93 -14.87
N GLU A 43 -44.30 7.34 -13.86
CA GLU A 43 -45.58 6.62 -13.99
C GLU A 43 -46.69 7.56 -14.50
N SER A 44 -46.83 8.74 -13.89
CA SER A 44 -47.78 9.76 -14.34
C SER A 44 -47.56 10.19 -15.80
N VAL A 45 -46.30 10.31 -16.24
CA VAL A 45 -45.98 10.62 -17.65
C VAL A 45 -46.44 9.48 -18.58
N ALA A 46 -46.21 8.23 -18.21
CA ALA A 46 -46.66 7.09 -19.00
C ALA A 46 -48.20 7.06 -19.12
N GLU A 47 -48.91 7.26 -18.01
CA GLU A 47 -50.38 7.33 -18.00
C GLU A 47 -50.92 8.45 -18.89
N SER A 48 -50.27 9.62 -18.87
CA SER A 48 -50.66 10.75 -19.73
C SER A 48 -50.52 10.46 -21.23
N ALA A 49 -49.63 9.52 -21.58
CA ALA A 49 -49.44 9.03 -22.95
C ALA A 49 -50.32 7.81 -23.28
N GLY A 50 -51.19 7.38 -22.36
CA GLY A 50 -52.01 6.17 -22.52
C GLY A 50 -51.20 4.87 -22.46
N LEU A 51 -49.99 4.92 -21.89
CA LEU A 51 -49.11 3.77 -21.70
C LEU A 51 -49.14 3.32 -20.25
N GLN A 52 -48.95 2.02 -20.04
CA GLN A 52 -48.84 1.46 -18.70
C GLN A 52 -47.38 1.22 -18.35
N TRP A 53 -46.94 1.83 -17.26
CA TRP A 53 -45.67 1.49 -16.62
C TRP A 53 -45.78 0.11 -15.96
N VAL A 54 -44.80 -0.77 -16.19
CA VAL A 54 -44.73 -2.07 -15.50
C VAL A 54 -43.41 -2.18 -14.74
N ASN A 55 -43.50 -2.23 -13.41
CA ASN A 55 -42.37 -2.47 -12.50
C ASN A 55 -42.83 -3.32 -11.31
N SER A 56 -41.88 -3.81 -10.52
CA SER A 56 -42.15 -4.36 -9.20
C SER A 56 -42.70 -3.29 -8.26
N ASP A 57 -43.58 -3.71 -7.36
CA ASP A 57 -44.19 -2.91 -6.30
C ASP A 57 -43.12 -2.19 -5.45
N ALA A 58 -43.16 -0.86 -5.47
CA ALA A 58 -42.14 -0.01 -4.87
C ALA A 58 -42.09 -0.12 -3.34
N ASP A 59 -43.25 -0.29 -2.68
CA ASP A 59 -43.33 -0.44 -1.24
C ASP A 59 -42.71 -1.76 -0.78
N LYS A 60 -42.91 -2.84 -1.55
CA LYS A 60 -42.27 -4.13 -1.27
C LYS A 60 -40.75 -4.08 -1.46
N ILE A 61 -40.27 -3.43 -2.52
CA ILE A 61 -38.83 -3.24 -2.73
C ILE A 61 -38.23 -2.46 -1.57
N ARG A 62 -38.87 -1.35 -1.17
CA ARG A 62 -38.40 -0.52 -0.07
C ARG A 62 -38.34 -1.30 1.24
N ALA A 63 -39.37 -2.08 1.56
CA ALA A 63 -39.39 -2.91 2.76
C ALA A 63 -38.23 -3.93 2.80
N VAL A 64 -37.94 -4.57 1.66
CA VAL A 64 -36.81 -5.51 1.54
C VAL A 64 -35.47 -4.78 1.66
N GLN A 65 -35.30 -3.63 1.03
CA GLN A 65 -34.08 -2.83 1.15
C GLN A 65 -33.84 -2.36 2.59
N GLU A 66 -34.89 -1.92 3.28
CA GLU A 66 -34.80 -1.56 4.71
C GLU A 66 -34.42 -2.78 5.58
N ALA A 67 -34.94 -3.97 5.26
CA ALA A 67 -34.55 -5.20 5.94
C ALA A 67 -33.08 -5.57 5.70
N MET A 68 -32.60 -5.49 4.46
CA MET A 68 -31.19 -5.75 4.11
C MET A 68 -30.25 -4.72 4.75
N ALA A 69 -30.65 -3.45 4.80
CA ALA A 69 -29.86 -2.39 5.43
C ALA A 69 -29.73 -2.56 6.95
N ARG A 70 -30.71 -3.21 7.60
CA ARG A 70 -30.67 -3.54 9.03
C ARG A 70 -29.81 -4.75 9.36
N GLU A 71 -29.41 -5.54 8.36
CA GLU A 71 -28.63 -6.75 8.60
C GLU A 71 -27.20 -6.40 9.07
N PRO A 72 -26.73 -6.94 10.21
CA PRO A 72 -25.40 -6.65 10.71
C PRO A 72 -24.36 -7.32 9.82
N LYS A 73 -23.35 -6.53 9.40
CA LYS A 73 -22.24 -7.05 8.58
C LYS A 73 -21.48 -8.13 9.36
N PRO A 74 -21.11 -9.24 8.71
CA PRO A 74 -20.29 -10.28 9.33
C PRO A 74 -19.02 -9.68 9.94
N VAL A 75 -18.68 -10.14 11.15
CA VAL A 75 -17.45 -9.71 11.82
C VAL A 75 -16.27 -10.23 11.01
N HIS A 76 -15.41 -9.32 10.53
CA HIS A 76 -14.17 -9.71 9.89
C HIS A 76 -13.20 -10.23 10.96
N VAL A 77 -12.78 -11.48 10.82
CA VAL A 77 -11.74 -12.07 11.67
C VAL A 77 -10.42 -12.00 10.90
N PRO A 78 -9.47 -11.13 11.31
CA PRO A 78 -8.14 -11.12 10.71
C PRO A 78 -7.48 -12.46 10.94
N ARG A 79 -7.05 -13.10 9.85
CA ARG A 79 -6.25 -14.32 9.96
C ARG A 79 -4.86 -13.95 10.48
N GLU A 80 -4.36 -14.73 11.41
CA GLU A 80 -2.97 -14.59 11.85
C GLU A 80 -2.05 -14.90 10.65
N PRO A 81 -1.13 -13.99 10.30
CA PRO A 81 -0.15 -14.27 9.26
C PRO A 81 0.75 -15.43 9.74
N ASN A 82 1.04 -16.36 8.84
CA ASN A 82 1.97 -17.45 9.15
C ASN A 82 3.33 -16.85 9.57
N PRO A 83 4.00 -17.36 10.62
CA PRO A 83 5.29 -16.84 11.04
C PRO A 83 6.30 -16.88 9.89
N VAL A 84 7.04 -15.79 9.74
CA VAL A 84 8.10 -15.69 8.74
C VAL A 84 9.19 -16.69 9.12
N VAL A 85 9.51 -17.59 8.20
CA VAL A 85 10.62 -18.54 8.38
C VAL A 85 11.91 -17.73 8.52
N ALA A 86 12.63 -17.93 9.62
CA ALA A 86 13.91 -17.27 9.84
C ALA A 86 14.89 -17.68 8.72
N VAL A 87 15.59 -16.70 8.17
CA VAL A 87 16.72 -16.96 7.27
C VAL A 87 17.85 -17.52 8.13
N ASP A 88 18.49 -18.59 7.66
CA ASP A 88 19.67 -19.13 8.33
C ASP A 88 20.85 -18.17 8.13
N GLU A 89 21.27 -17.50 9.19
CA GLU A 89 22.44 -16.61 9.22
C GLU A 89 23.74 -17.36 9.55
N GLY A 90 23.70 -18.70 9.57
CA GLY A 90 24.87 -19.53 9.73
C GLY A 90 25.90 -19.35 8.60
N PRO A 91 27.17 -19.69 8.84
CA PRO A 91 28.20 -19.66 7.81
C PRO A 91 27.79 -20.52 6.62
N LEU A 92 28.07 -20.05 5.40
CA LEU A 92 27.72 -20.77 4.18
C LEU A 92 28.47 -22.11 4.13
N VAL A 93 27.74 -23.22 4.16
CA VAL A 93 28.30 -24.57 4.13
C VAL A 93 27.71 -25.33 2.93
N LEU A 94 28.58 -25.97 2.15
CA LEU A 94 28.18 -26.79 1.01
C LEU A 94 27.41 -28.02 1.51
N VAL A 95 26.09 -28.05 1.31
CA VAL A 95 25.17 -29.07 1.87
C VAL A 95 25.50 -30.51 1.49
N GLU A 96 26.16 -30.72 0.35
CA GLU A 96 26.59 -32.04 -0.15
C GLU A 96 27.84 -32.58 0.57
N THR A 97 28.73 -31.69 1.06
CA THR A 97 30.07 -32.08 1.59
C THR A 97 30.37 -31.52 2.98
N ARG A 98 29.45 -30.76 3.56
CA ARG A 98 29.61 -29.97 4.80
C ARG A 98 30.85 -29.09 4.82
N LYS A 99 31.31 -28.62 3.66
CA LYS A 99 32.51 -27.79 3.57
C LYS A 99 32.15 -26.31 3.65
N ASP A 100 32.87 -25.57 4.48
CA ASP A 100 32.71 -24.12 4.63
C ASP A 100 33.09 -23.41 3.32
N LEU A 101 32.15 -22.66 2.76
CA LEU A 101 32.28 -21.95 1.50
C LEU A 101 33.11 -20.66 1.63
N SER A 102 33.28 -20.11 2.84
CA SER A 102 34.15 -18.94 3.06
C SER A 102 35.63 -19.21 2.74
N GLN A 103 36.01 -20.50 2.70
CA GLN A 103 37.38 -20.96 2.45
C GLN A 103 37.63 -21.32 0.98
N ILE A 104 36.62 -21.21 0.11
CA ILE A 104 36.68 -21.61 -1.30
C ILE A 104 36.38 -20.39 -2.16
N ARG A 105 37.31 -19.99 -3.03
CA ARG A 105 37.07 -18.92 -4.01
C ARG A 105 36.07 -19.39 -5.06
N LEU A 106 34.90 -18.76 -5.13
CA LEU A 106 33.83 -19.16 -6.05
C LEU A 106 33.93 -18.41 -7.39
N PRO A 107 33.54 -19.04 -8.52
CA PRO A 107 33.73 -18.45 -9.85
C PRO A 107 32.90 -17.18 -10.09
N PHE A 108 31.81 -16.95 -9.35
CA PHE A 108 30.94 -15.77 -9.48
C PHE A 108 31.39 -14.56 -8.63
N GLU A 109 32.24 -14.74 -7.61
CA GLU A 109 32.84 -13.61 -6.88
C GLU A 109 33.74 -12.79 -7.80
N THR A 110 34.37 -13.45 -8.78
CA THR A 110 35.15 -12.80 -9.83
C THR A 110 34.27 -11.96 -10.77
N ALA A 111 32.96 -12.20 -10.80
CA ALA A 111 31.99 -11.52 -11.66
C ALA A 111 31.19 -10.40 -10.95
N GLN A 112 31.29 -10.25 -9.63
CA GLN A 112 30.58 -9.20 -8.87
C GLN A 112 31.23 -7.81 -8.93
N GLY A 113 32.35 -7.66 -9.66
CA GLY A 113 32.97 -6.36 -9.96
C GLY A 113 32.38 -5.61 -11.15
N SER A 114 31.29 -6.08 -11.75
CA SER A 114 30.60 -5.37 -12.85
C SER A 114 29.12 -5.20 -12.54
N GLN A 115 28.84 -4.37 -11.53
CA GLN A 115 27.58 -3.62 -11.54
C GLN A 115 27.70 -2.55 -12.64
N PRO A 116 26.79 -2.49 -13.63
CA PRO A 116 26.69 -1.33 -14.50
C PRO A 116 26.26 -0.14 -13.65
N GLN A 117 27.19 0.80 -13.50
CA GLN A 117 27.01 2.08 -12.85
C GLN A 117 26.00 2.90 -13.68
N ALA A 118 24.95 3.39 -13.03
CA ALA A 118 24.13 4.51 -13.47
C ALA A 118 24.52 5.73 -12.65
#